data_AF-A0A813A4N5-F1
#
_entry.id   AF-A0A813A4N5-F1
#
_cell.length_a   1.000
_cell.length_b   1.000
_cell.length_c   1.000
_cell.angle_alpha   90.00
_cell.angle_beta   90.00
_cell.angle_gamma   90.00
#
_symmetry.space_group_name_H-M   'P 1'
#
loop_
_entity.id
_entity.type
_entity.pdbx_description
1 polymer ?
#
loop_
_entity_poly.entity_id
_entity_poly.type
_entity_poly.pdbx_seq_one_letter_code
_entity_poly.pdbx_strand_id
1 'polypeptide(L)'
;MDGKYAVPAFLDVKSRDGNLNLVLCVVSSAVAGIGIGLFGCLLSAADHIRRRNGGLHTVRSRFFSWIGMIGSVVFGLASLVGLVFGSVSLATVVRAGSTLPANAIFSQMFGLRPLVRDDVLGTLVTISGIISFTIFQGWSEYQHDQSEFLARMFAPGSIVWMSILFILQALSSCWLYFHRSTKRDSREYAAAARCRAVAATLICSCSSAFMDLAAKGWSSSSKVSESGGGVSFGLASPTFWTALSLNVVFLILMRWSTIYGCRRCDVLMFVPLNTTANIILSVASGMICLSEYKSVKSWPGLWTAGLSMLCGIFMLVTGPAETMAGAGMSCNSWIESPDPAKSQSRPETQTRRTLSPADLSPATSPASSHDRVIPRERSVVEQSEEDLRSKASALGFVYLNRIHRRAARARSEIEGCLAENLSDRRETAGTGSAPTEPQP
;
A
#
# COMPACT_ATOMS: atom_id res chain seq x y z
N MET A 1 29.79 58.64 -6.25
CA MET A 1 28.98 57.53 -6.78
C MET A 1 29.00 56.43 -5.73
N ASP A 2 28.09 56.48 -4.76
CA ASP A 2 27.98 55.49 -3.68
C ASP A 2 26.53 55.05 -3.56
N GLY A 3 26.16 54.05 -4.38
CA GLY A 3 24.85 53.42 -4.34
C GLY A 3 24.84 52.28 -3.32
N LYS A 4 24.47 52.61 -2.07
CA LYS A 4 24.15 51.60 -1.05
C LYS A 4 22.87 50.87 -1.47
N TYR A 5 23.02 49.66 -2.01
CA TYR A 5 21.92 48.71 -2.16
C TYR A 5 21.46 48.25 -0.78
N ALA A 6 20.49 48.96 -0.22
CA ALA A 6 19.69 48.47 0.90
C ALA A 6 18.89 47.26 0.40
N VAL A 7 19.41 46.06 0.64
CA VAL A 7 18.64 44.82 0.49
C VAL A 7 17.55 44.85 1.56
N PRO A 8 16.26 44.86 1.19
CA PRO A 8 15.19 45.01 2.16
C PRO A 8 15.11 43.77 3.05
N ALA A 9 15.14 43.97 4.37
CA ALA A 9 14.93 42.97 5.42
C ALA A 9 13.57 42.22 5.33
N PHE A 10 12.73 42.58 4.35
CA PHE A 10 11.45 41.92 4.06
C PHE A 10 11.61 40.54 3.39
N LEU A 11 12.78 40.24 2.82
CA LEU A 11 13.08 38.91 2.25
C LEU A 11 13.32 37.83 3.33
N ASP A 12 13.72 38.21 4.54
CA ASP A 12 14.11 37.26 5.58
C ASP A 12 12.91 36.65 6.32
N VAL A 13 11.83 37.42 6.50
CA VAL A 13 10.60 36.94 7.17
C VAL A 13 9.84 35.92 6.30
N LYS A 14 9.68 36.19 4.99
CA LYS A 14 8.99 35.27 4.06
C LYS A 14 9.74 33.94 3.89
N SER A 15 11.07 33.93 4.05
CA SER A 15 11.89 32.71 4.03
C SER A 15 11.65 31.83 5.26
N ARG A 16 11.49 32.45 6.44
CA ARG A 16 11.32 31.72 7.71
C ARG A 16 10.00 30.94 7.76
N ASP A 17 8.91 31.52 7.29
CA ASP A 17 7.59 30.86 7.25
C ASP A 17 7.55 29.73 6.21
N GLY A 18 8.24 29.91 5.08
CA GLY A 18 8.39 28.88 4.06
C GLY A 18 9.09 27.61 4.58
N ASN A 19 10.19 27.80 5.33
CA ASN A 19 10.93 26.69 5.93
C ASN A 19 10.12 25.95 6.99
N LEU A 20 9.38 26.67 7.83
CA LEU A 20 8.56 26.06 8.87
C LEU A 20 7.40 25.24 8.28
N ASN A 21 6.72 25.77 7.25
CA ASN A 21 5.68 25.04 6.53
C ASN A 21 6.21 23.76 5.87
N LEU A 22 7.40 23.83 5.29
CA LEU A 22 8.06 22.65 4.71
C LEU A 22 8.33 21.58 5.78
N VAL A 23 8.93 21.97 6.91
CA VAL A 23 9.21 21.06 8.02
C VAL A 23 7.92 20.46 8.56
N LEU A 24 6.88 21.27 8.76
CA LEU A 24 5.57 20.79 9.20
C LEU A 24 4.95 19.81 8.20
N CYS A 25 5.03 20.09 6.89
CA CYS A 25 4.58 19.17 5.85
C CYS A 25 5.32 17.83 5.95
N VAL A 26 6.65 17.86 5.94
CA VAL A 26 7.49 16.65 5.98
C VAL A 26 7.24 15.85 7.27
N VAL A 27 7.26 16.49 8.44
CA VAL A 27 7.07 15.81 9.72
C VAL A 27 5.66 15.26 9.85
N SER A 28 4.62 16.04 9.52
CA SER A 28 3.23 15.55 9.62
C SER A 28 2.95 14.44 8.62
N SER A 29 3.44 14.53 7.37
CA SER A 29 3.33 13.45 6.40
C SER A 29 4.12 12.20 6.80
N ALA A 30 5.31 12.36 7.39
CA ALA A 30 6.11 11.24 7.88
C ALA A 30 5.44 10.54 9.08
N VAL A 31 4.96 11.29 10.07
CA VAL A 31 4.21 10.76 11.22
C VAL A 31 2.93 10.06 10.75
N ALA A 32 2.22 10.67 9.80
CA ALA A 32 1.06 10.05 9.19
C ALA A 32 1.38 8.72 8.50
N GLY A 33 2.47 8.68 7.71
CA GLY A 33 2.92 7.46 7.05
C GLY A 33 3.35 6.37 8.04
N ILE A 34 4.14 6.72 9.05
CA ILE A 34 4.55 5.79 10.12
C ILE A 34 3.32 5.21 10.84
N GLY A 35 2.35 6.05 11.18
CA GLY A 35 1.11 5.61 11.82
C GLY A 35 0.29 4.70 10.91
N ILE A 36 0.10 5.07 9.64
CA ILE A 36 -0.59 4.21 8.65
C ILE A 36 0.11 2.85 8.57
N GLY A 37 1.44 2.83 8.60
CA GLY A 37 2.21 1.58 8.58
C GLY A 37 1.99 0.73 9.83
N LEU A 38 2.13 1.34 11.02
CA LEU A 38 1.88 0.69 12.31
C LEU A 38 0.48 0.05 12.38
N PHE A 39 -0.55 0.83 12.07
CA PHE A 39 -1.93 0.36 12.13
C PHE A 39 -2.25 -0.63 11.00
N GLY A 40 -1.56 -0.55 9.87
CA GLY A 40 -1.57 -1.58 8.83
C GLY A 40 -1.02 -2.92 9.34
N CYS A 41 0.12 -2.91 10.02
CA CYS A 41 0.68 -4.11 10.65
C CYS A 41 -0.23 -4.68 11.75
N LEU A 42 -0.87 -3.83 12.57
CA LEU A 42 -1.85 -4.26 13.58
C LEU A 42 -3.07 -4.95 12.96
N LEU A 43 -3.60 -4.43 11.84
CA LEU A 43 -4.68 -5.08 11.10
C LEU A 43 -4.24 -6.44 10.54
N SER A 44 -3.01 -6.52 10.03
CA SER A 44 -2.43 -7.76 9.51
C SER A 44 -2.22 -8.81 10.61
N ALA A 45 -1.74 -8.39 11.78
CA ALA A 45 -1.61 -9.23 12.98
C ALA A 45 -2.97 -9.73 13.48
N ALA A 46 -4.01 -8.89 13.49
CA ALA A 46 -5.36 -9.30 13.82
C ALA A 46 -5.88 -10.40 12.88
N ASP A 47 -5.67 -10.25 11.56
CA ASP A 47 -6.09 -11.27 10.59
C ASP A 47 -5.27 -12.56 10.73
N HIS A 48 -3.97 -12.46 11.04
CA HIS A 48 -3.13 -13.62 11.30
C HIS A 48 -3.62 -14.42 12.54
N ILE A 49 -3.94 -13.74 13.64
CA ILE A 49 -4.54 -14.36 14.84
C ILE A 49 -5.87 -15.02 14.48
N ARG A 50 -6.72 -14.37 13.69
CA ARG A 50 -8.00 -14.92 13.25
C ARG A 50 -7.82 -16.20 12.43
N ARG A 51 -6.87 -16.21 11.48
CA ARG A 51 -6.59 -17.40 10.65
C ARG A 51 -6.08 -18.56 11.49
N ARG A 52 -5.21 -18.30 12.48
CA ARG A 52 -4.70 -19.32 13.41
C ARG A 52 -5.82 -19.96 14.24
N ASN A 53 -6.87 -19.21 14.56
CA ASN A 53 -8.04 -19.68 15.34
C ASN A 53 -9.18 -20.24 14.46
N GLY A 54 -8.86 -20.84 13.29
CA GLY A 54 -9.87 -21.43 12.41
C GLY A 54 -10.85 -20.43 11.81
N GLY A 55 -10.49 -19.14 11.75
CA GLY A 55 -11.35 -18.07 11.22
C GLY A 55 -12.27 -17.40 12.26
N LEU A 56 -12.31 -17.92 13.50
CA LEU A 56 -13.09 -17.34 14.59
C LEU A 56 -12.40 -16.10 15.15
N HIS A 57 -13.20 -15.04 15.34
CA HIS A 57 -12.73 -13.79 15.93
C HIS A 57 -12.69 -13.88 17.45
N THR A 58 -11.49 -14.11 18.00
CA THR A 58 -11.21 -13.96 19.43
C THR A 58 -11.37 -12.50 19.87
N VAL A 59 -11.63 -12.27 21.17
CA VAL A 59 -11.75 -10.92 21.74
C VAL A 59 -10.52 -10.07 21.41
N ARG A 60 -9.32 -10.67 21.51
CA ARG A 60 -8.05 -10.03 21.17
C ARG A 60 -7.92 -9.68 19.68
N SER A 61 -8.36 -10.57 18.78
CA SER A 61 -8.40 -10.30 17.34
C SER A 61 -9.32 -9.12 17.01
N ARG A 62 -10.50 -9.05 17.64
CA ARG A 62 -11.44 -7.93 17.44
C ARG A 62 -10.84 -6.63 17.94
N PHE A 63 -10.21 -6.63 19.12
CA PHE A 63 -9.59 -5.46 19.70
C PHE A 63 -8.48 -4.88 18.80
N PHE A 64 -7.54 -5.72 18.33
CA PHE A 64 -6.51 -5.28 17.39
C PHE A 64 -7.09 -4.80 16.05
N SER A 65 -8.12 -5.49 15.54
CA SER A 65 -8.79 -5.06 14.31
C SER A 65 -9.45 -3.69 14.46
N TRP A 66 -10.06 -3.40 15.62
CA TRP A 66 -10.70 -2.12 15.89
C TRP A 66 -9.67 -0.99 16.02
N ILE A 67 -8.62 -1.20 16.81
CA ILE A 67 -7.52 -0.23 16.95
C ILE A 67 -6.86 0.04 15.61
N GLY A 68 -6.55 -1.02 14.84
CA GLY A 68 -5.99 -0.90 13.50
C GLY A 68 -6.88 -0.09 12.57
N MET A 69 -8.19 -0.31 12.60
CA MET A 69 -9.14 0.43 11.77
C MET A 69 -9.18 1.92 12.17
N ILE A 70 -9.44 2.21 13.45
CA ILE A 70 -9.53 3.59 13.96
C ILE A 70 -8.21 4.33 13.73
N GLY A 71 -7.08 3.74 14.11
CA GLY A 71 -5.76 4.34 13.95
C GLY A 71 -5.43 4.60 12.48
N SER A 72 -5.73 3.67 11.57
CA SER A 72 -5.50 3.89 10.13
C SER A 72 -6.34 5.05 9.58
N VAL A 73 -7.56 5.25 10.09
CA VAL A 73 -8.42 6.39 9.71
C VAL A 73 -7.89 7.69 10.28
N VAL A 74 -7.56 7.72 11.58
CA VAL A 74 -7.01 8.91 12.26
C VAL A 74 -5.72 9.38 11.60
N PHE A 75 -4.75 8.48 11.38
CA PHE A 75 -3.49 8.83 10.72
C PHE A 75 -3.67 9.08 9.21
N GLY A 76 -4.69 8.48 8.59
CA GLY A 76 -5.13 8.84 7.24
C GLY A 76 -5.61 10.29 7.16
N LEU A 77 -6.45 10.73 8.11
CA LEU A 77 -6.91 12.11 8.20
C LEU A 77 -5.77 13.06 8.60
N ALA A 78 -4.90 12.66 9.53
CA ALA A 78 -3.72 13.43 9.91
C ALA A 78 -2.77 13.65 8.71
N SER A 79 -2.74 12.72 7.75
CA SER A 79 -1.96 12.93 6.52
C SER A 79 -2.43 14.13 5.69
N LEU A 80 -3.71 14.49 5.78
CA LEU A 80 -4.27 15.65 5.09
C LEU A 80 -3.74 16.97 5.67
N VAL A 81 -3.30 16.96 6.92
CA VAL A 81 -2.68 18.13 7.56
C VAL A 81 -1.37 18.51 6.87
N GLY A 82 -0.56 17.53 6.44
CA GLY A 82 0.67 17.82 5.69
C GLY A 82 0.40 18.50 4.35
N LEU A 83 -0.72 18.15 3.69
CA LEU A 83 -1.15 18.77 2.45
C LEU A 83 -1.56 20.25 2.62
N VAL A 84 -1.92 20.68 3.83
CA VAL A 84 -2.20 22.10 4.13
C VAL A 84 -0.95 22.95 4.02
N PHE A 85 0.20 22.37 4.39
CA PHE A 85 1.48 23.09 4.55
C PHE A 85 2.41 22.97 3.33
N GLY A 86 2.40 21.86 2.58
CA GLY A 86 3.30 21.65 1.43
C GLY A 86 2.60 21.12 0.18
N SER A 87 3.36 20.86 -0.90
CA SER A 87 2.80 20.34 -2.16
C SER A 87 2.18 18.96 -1.98
N VAL A 88 1.23 18.66 -2.86
CA VAL A 88 0.62 17.33 -2.93
C VAL A 88 1.67 16.28 -3.19
N SER A 89 2.52 16.52 -4.19
CA SER A 89 3.56 15.56 -4.57
C SER A 89 4.60 15.33 -3.46
N LEU A 90 5.00 16.36 -2.72
CA LEU A 90 5.96 16.21 -1.60
C LEU A 90 5.34 15.41 -0.45
N ALA A 91 4.17 15.84 0.02
CA ALA A 91 3.46 15.19 1.13
C ALA A 91 3.19 13.72 0.82
N THR A 92 2.80 13.40 -0.41
CA THR A 92 2.51 12.03 -0.83
C THR A 92 3.76 11.16 -0.90
N VAL A 93 4.88 11.68 -1.42
CA VAL A 93 6.14 10.94 -1.46
C VAL A 93 6.69 10.70 -0.06
N VAL A 94 6.68 11.70 0.82
CA VAL A 94 7.15 11.56 2.21
C VAL A 94 6.27 10.58 3.00
N ARG A 95 4.95 10.66 2.84
CA ARG A 95 3.99 9.74 3.46
C ARG A 95 4.21 8.30 2.99
N ALA A 96 4.20 8.05 1.68
CA ALA A 96 4.37 6.69 1.17
C ALA A 96 5.75 6.13 1.54
N GLY A 97 6.74 7.01 1.49
CA GLY A 97 8.12 6.74 1.81
C GLY A 97 8.45 6.42 3.26
N SER A 98 7.65 6.93 4.20
CA SER A 98 7.73 6.59 5.62
C SER A 98 6.85 5.39 6.00
N THR A 99 5.75 5.17 5.25
CA THR A 99 4.84 4.04 5.46
C THR A 99 5.52 2.70 5.22
N LEU A 100 6.33 2.58 4.16
CA LEU A 100 6.95 1.30 3.79
C LEU A 100 8.05 0.84 4.76
N PRO A 101 9.02 1.70 5.16
CA PRO A 101 9.98 1.36 6.21
C PRO A 101 9.30 1.06 7.54
N ALA A 102 8.29 1.85 7.91
CA ALA A 102 7.51 1.60 9.13
C ALA A 102 6.83 0.22 9.07
N ASN A 103 6.24 -0.15 7.94
CA ASN A 103 5.68 -1.49 7.75
C ASN A 103 6.74 -2.59 7.93
N ALA A 104 7.93 -2.43 7.36
CA ALA A 104 9.01 -3.40 7.51
C ALA A 104 9.42 -3.57 8.98
N ILE A 105 9.64 -2.45 9.69
CA ILE A 105 10.05 -2.43 11.10
C ILE A 105 8.95 -3.02 12.01
N PHE A 106 7.70 -2.53 11.87
CA PHE A 106 6.59 -3.02 12.70
C PHE A 106 6.22 -4.46 12.38
N SER A 107 6.37 -4.91 11.12
CA SER A 107 6.20 -6.31 10.77
C SER A 107 7.15 -7.22 11.54
N GLN A 108 8.38 -6.78 11.83
CA GLN A 108 9.28 -7.52 12.71
C GLN A 108 8.85 -7.47 14.16
N MET A 109 8.46 -6.30 14.66
CA MET A 109 8.02 -6.13 16.05
C MET A 109 6.82 -7.03 16.39
N PHE A 110 5.92 -7.23 15.42
CA PHE A 110 4.77 -8.14 15.58
C PHE A 110 5.07 -9.59 15.20
N GLY A 111 6.31 -9.93 14.82
CA GLY A 111 6.70 -11.28 14.42
C GLY A 111 5.96 -11.78 13.17
N LEU A 112 5.53 -10.87 12.29
CA LEU A 112 4.79 -11.22 11.06
C LEU A 112 5.75 -11.68 9.95
N ARG A 113 6.96 -11.12 9.89
CA ARG A 113 7.99 -11.46 8.91
C ARG A 113 9.39 -11.14 9.45
N PRO A 114 10.39 -12.04 9.31
CA PRO A 114 11.78 -11.71 9.62
C PRO A 114 12.33 -10.70 8.59
N LEU A 115 13.19 -9.77 9.02
CA LEU A 115 13.86 -8.86 8.08
C LEU A 115 14.90 -9.62 7.29
N VAL A 116 14.78 -9.54 5.97
CA VAL A 116 15.84 -9.97 5.08
C VAL A 116 16.77 -8.78 4.82
N ARG A 117 18.05 -9.02 4.52
CA ARG A 117 19.00 -7.96 4.13
C ARG A 117 18.46 -7.12 2.96
N ASP A 118 17.72 -7.75 2.06
CA ASP A 118 17.08 -7.11 0.91
C ASP A 118 16.00 -6.10 1.34
N ASP A 119 15.31 -6.32 2.48
CA ASP A 119 14.31 -5.41 2.99
C ASP A 119 14.95 -4.12 3.55
N VAL A 120 16.11 -4.26 4.20
CA VAL A 120 16.90 -3.11 4.67
C VAL A 120 17.43 -2.32 3.49
N LEU A 121 17.97 -3.00 2.48
CA LEU A 121 18.50 -2.34 1.28
C LEU A 121 17.39 -1.64 0.50
N GLY A 122 16.24 -2.29 0.30
CA GLY A 122 15.06 -1.70 -0.33
C GLY A 122 14.56 -0.47 0.43
N THR A 123 14.53 -0.54 1.76
CA THR A 123 14.20 0.59 2.64
C THR A 123 15.14 1.78 2.45
N LEU A 124 16.45 1.54 2.47
CA LEU A 124 17.46 2.58 2.27
C LEU A 124 17.37 3.22 0.89
N VAL A 125 17.17 2.41 -0.16
CA VAL A 125 16.99 2.88 -1.53
C VAL A 125 15.73 3.73 -1.65
N THR A 126 14.61 3.30 -1.05
CA THR A 126 13.38 4.09 -1.02
C THR A 126 13.59 5.44 -0.31
N ILE A 127 14.20 5.45 0.89
CA ILE A 127 14.51 6.68 1.66
C ILE A 127 15.41 7.62 0.84
N SER A 128 16.46 7.10 0.21
CA SER A 128 17.35 7.88 -0.66
C SER A 128 16.60 8.49 -1.85
N GLY A 129 15.72 7.71 -2.50
CA GLY A 129 14.85 8.18 -3.58
C GLY A 129 13.93 9.32 -3.14
N ILE A 130 13.35 9.23 -1.95
CA ILE A 130 12.48 10.28 -1.37
C ILE A 130 13.27 11.55 -1.10
N ILE A 131 14.42 11.45 -0.43
CA ILE A 131 15.27 12.61 -0.14
C ILE A 131 15.65 13.30 -1.45
N SER A 132 16.09 12.53 -2.45
CA SER A 132 16.42 13.05 -3.78
C SER A 132 15.21 13.72 -4.45
N PHE A 133 14.03 13.09 -4.36
CA PHE A 133 12.78 13.64 -4.90
C PHE A 133 12.44 14.98 -4.26
N THR A 134 12.55 15.09 -2.93
CA THR A 134 12.29 16.35 -2.20
C THR A 134 13.24 17.47 -2.61
N ILE A 135 14.52 17.14 -2.88
CA ILE A 135 15.52 18.11 -3.32
C ILE A 135 15.22 18.60 -4.75
N PHE A 136 14.92 17.69 -5.68
CA PHE A 136 14.74 18.00 -7.09
C PHE A 136 13.35 18.55 -7.46
N GLN A 137 12.33 18.21 -6.69
CA GLN A 137 10.99 18.77 -6.85
C GLN A 137 10.98 20.29 -6.65
N GLY A 138 11.89 20.80 -5.84
CA GLY A 138 11.95 22.23 -5.56
C GLY A 138 10.81 22.73 -4.68
N TRP A 139 10.77 24.05 -4.52
CA TRP A 139 9.93 24.75 -3.58
C TRP A 139 8.82 25.39 -4.40
N SER A 140 7.61 24.81 -4.41
CA SER A 140 6.48 25.50 -5.03
C SER A 140 5.93 26.52 -4.03
N GLU A 141 5.42 27.65 -4.51
CA GLU A 141 4.56 28.48 -3.67
C GLU A 141 3.32 27.62 -3.37
N TYR A 142 3.33 26.94 -2.21
CA TYR A 142 2.38 25.89 -1.83
C TYR A 142 1.02 26.42 -1.37
N GLN A 143 0.92 27.75 -1.27
CA GLN A 143 -0.26 28.47 -0.82
C GLN A 143 -0.96 29.06 -2.05
N HIS A 144 -2.08 28.46 -2.42
CA HIS A 144 -2.99 29.02 -3.41
C HIS A 144 -4.15 29.66 -2.68
N ASP A 145 -4.48 30.89 -3.06
CA ASP A 145 -5.76 31.48 -2.74
C ASP A 145 -6.88 30.63 -3.34
N GLN A 146 -8.07 30.69 -2.75
CA GLN A 146 -9.23 29.92 -3.23
C GLN A 146 -9.53 30.18 -4.71
N SER A 147 -9.44 31.44 -5.15
CA SER A 147 -9.66 31.81 -6.55
C SER A 147 -8.60 31.22 -7.49
N GLU A 148 -7.33 31.23 -7.07
CA GLU A 148 -6.23 30.64 -7.82
C GLU A 148 -6.35 29.12 -7.89
N PHE A 149 -6.70 28.47 -6.77
CA PHE A 149 -6.95 27.04 -6.73
C PHE A 149 -8.07 26.65 -7.69
N LEU A 150 -9.21 27.36 -7.67
CA LEU A 150 -10.32 27.08 -8.58
C LEU A 150 -9.93 27.34 -10.04
N ALA A 151 -9.21 28.42 -10.33
CA ALA A 151 -8.71 28.70 -11.67
C ALA A 151 -7.79 27.58 -12.19
N ARG A 152 -6.92 27.03 -11.33
CA ARG A 152 -6.05 25.89 -11.68
C ARG A 152 -6.85 24.60 -11.85
N MET A 153 -7.85 24.33 -11.01
CA MET A 153 -8.71 23.15 -11.12
C MET A 153 -9.59 23.17 -12.38
N PHE A 154 -10.05 24.35 -12.81
CA PHE A 154 -10.83 24.54 -14.04
C PHE A 154 -9.98 24.78 -15.29
N ALA A 155 -8.65 24.77 -15.17
CA ALA A 155 -7.79 24.78 -16.34
C ALA A 155 -8.06 23.53 -17.21
N PRO A 156 -8.03 23.64 -18.55
CA PRO A 156 -8.41 22.54 -19.44
C PRO A 156 -7.55 21.28 -19.21
N GLY A 157 -6.26 21.43 -18.93
CA GLY A 157 -5.37 20.30 -18.60
C GLY A 157 -5.80 19.55 -17.34
N SER A 158 -6.22 20.27 -16.30
CA SER A 158 -6.73 19.71 -15.06
C SER A 158 -8.04 18.97 -15.28
N ILE A 159 -8.98 19.55 -16.05
CA ILE A 159 -10.26 18.92 -16.37
C ILE A 159 -10.06 17.61 -17.14
N VAL A 160 -9.19 17.61 -18.16
CA VAL A 160 -8.86 16.40 -18.94
C VAL A 160 -8.27 15.32 -18.03
N TRP A 161 -7.28 15.68 -17.20
CA TRP A 161 -6.65 14.75 -16.27
C TRP A 161 -7.64 14.15 -15.26
N MET A 162 -8.47 14.99 -14.63
CA MET A 162 -9.48 14.55 -13.67
C MET A 162 -10.53 13.66 -14.32
N SER A 163 -10.91 13.96 -15.57
CA SER A 163 -11.83 13.13 -16.35
C SER A 163 -11.22 11.75 -16.63
N ILE A 164 -9.92 11.68 -16.98
CA ILE A 164 -9.21 10.41 -17.17
C ILE A 164 -9.20 9.60 -15.87
N LEU A 165 -8.84 10.21 -14.74
CA LEU A 165 -8.83 9.52 -13.45
C LEU A 165 -10.23 9.02 -13.05
N PHE A 166 -11.26 9.83 -13.32
CA PHE A 166 -12.64 9.48 -13.02
C PHE A 166 -13.12 8.31 -13.90
N ILE A 167 -12.86 8.34 -15.20
CA ILE A 167 -13.19 7.25 -16.13
C ILE A 167 -12.45 5.98 -15.71
N LEU A 168 -11.14 6.07 -15.41
CA LEU A 168 -10.33 4.93 -14.98
C LEU A 168 -10.87 4.30 -13.69
N GLN A 169 -11.27 5.14 -12.73
CA GLN A 169 -11.89 4.69 -11.48
C GLN A 169 -13.26 4.06 -11.71
N ALA A 170 -14.11 4.66 -12.56
CA ALA A 170 -15.43 4.15 -12.89
C ALA A 170 -15.35 2.81 -13.61
N LEU A 171 -14.48 2.68 -14.62
CA LEU A 171 -14.24 1.44 -15.34
C LEU A 171 -13.71 0.34 -14.42
N SER A 172 -12.74 0.66 -13.56
CA SER A 172 -12.20 -0.30 -12.58
C SER A 172 -13.24 -0.75 -11.57
N SER A 173 -14.08 0.17 -11.09
CA SER A 173 -15.17 -0.12 -10.14
C SER A 173 -16.26 -0.97 -10.78
N CYS A 174 -16.68 -0.60 -11.99
CA CYS A 174 -17.64 -1.32 -12.82
C CYS A 174 -17.15 -2.76 -13.10
N TRP A 175 -15.88 -2.89 -13.50
CA TRP A 175 -15.27 -4.19 -13.75
C TRP A 175 -15.24 -5.07 -12.50
N LEU A 176 -14.83 -4.53 -11.33
CA LEU A 176 -14.86 -5.28 -10.07
C LEU A 176 -16.27 -5.66 -9.62
N TYR A 177 -17.25 -4.81 -9.90
CA TYR A 177 -18.65 -5.07 -9.58
C TYR A 177 -19.19 -6.25 -10.41
N PHE A 178 -19.00 -6.23 -11.73
CA PHE A 178 -19.48 -7.28 -12.62
C PHE A 178 -18.72 -8.61 -12.48
N HIS A 179 -17.40 -8.59 -12.24
CA HIS A 179 -16.59 -9.81 -12.10
C HIS A 179 -16.47 -10.35 -10.66
N ARG A 180 -17.37 -9.95 -9.76
CA ARG A 180 -17.39 -10.42 -8.37
C ARG A 180 -17.83 -11.89 -8.23
N SER A 181 -18.62 -12.40 -9.18
CA SER A 181 -19.32 -13.70 -9.09
C SER A 181 -18.70 -14.83 -9.92
N THR A 182 -17.63 -14.57 -10.69
CA THR A 182 -17.04 -15.60 -11.57
C THR A 182 -16.54 -16.80 -10.77
N LYS A 183 -17.12 -17.98 -11.05
CA LYS A 183 -16.80 -19.26 -10.42
C LYS A 183 -15.38 -19.73 -10.78
N ARG A 184 -14.90 -20.70 -10.01
CA ARG A 184 -13.50 -21.01 -9.75
C ARG A 184 -12.94 -22.02 -10.77
N ASP A 185 -12.78 -21.65 -12.03
CA ASP A 185 -11.99 -22.45 -12.98
C ASP A 185 -10.50 -22.10 -12.89
N SER A 186 -9.67 -23.12 -12.61
CA SER A 186 -8.35 -22.98 -11.99
C SER A 186 -7.31 -22.14 -12.77
N ARG A 187 -7.35 -22.12 -14.11
CA ARG A 187 -6.41 -21.32 -14.93
C ARG A 187 -6.88 -19.90 -15.17
N GLU A 188 -8.16 -19.71 -15.49
CA GLU A 188 -8.76 -18.38 -15.67
C GLU A 188 -8.75 -17.59 -14.37
N TYR A 189 -8.84 -18.28 -13.22
CA TYR A 189 -8.76 -17.67 -11.90
C TYR A 189 -7.45 -16.89 -11.67
N ALA A 190 -6.30 -17.39 -12.15
CA ALA A 190 -5.01 -16.73 -11.93
C ALA A 190 -4.85 -15.44 -12.75
N ALA A 191 -5.45 -15.37 -13.93
CA ALA A 191 -5.51 -14.13 -14.72
C ALA A 191 -6.52 -13.15 -14.11
N ALA A 192 -7.71 -13.64 -13.75
CA ALA A 192 -8.74 -12.83 -13.11
C ALA A 192 -8.28 -12.23 -11.76
N ALA A 193 -7.52 -12.99 -10.96
CA ALA A 193 -6.95 -12.50 -9.69
C ALA A 193 -5.99 -11.32 -9.90
N ARG A 194 -5.19 -11.35 -10.97
CA ARG A 194 -4.29 -10.24 -11.33
C ARG A 194 -5.08 -9.00 -11.76
N CYS A 195 -6.07 -9.18 -12.64
CA CYS A 195 -6.94 -8.07 -13.06
C CYS A 195 -7.70 -7.45 -11.87
N ARG A 196 -8.13 -8.26 -10.88
CA ARG A 196 -8.72 -7.75 -9.63
C ARG A 196 -7.74 -6.93 -8.80
N ALA A 197 -6.48 -7.38 -8.69
CA ALA A 197 -5.46 -6.63 -7.97
C ALA A 197 -5.19 -5.27 -8.63
N VAL A 198 -5.09 -5.25 -9.96
CA VAL A 198 -4.91 -4.03 -10.76
C VAL A 198 -6.12 -3.10 -10.61
N ALA A 199 -7.35 -3.61 -10.80
CA ALA A 199 -8.55 -2.79 -10.69
C ALA A 199 -8.74 -2.22 -9.28
N ALA A 200 -8.53 -3.02 -8.22
CA ALA A 200 -8.60 -2.55 -6.84
C ALA A 200 -7.54 -1.48 -6.54
N THR A 201 -6.34 -1.67 -7.09
CA THR A 201 -5.25 -0.68 -6.99
C THR A 201 -5.65 0.62 -7.68
N LEU A 202 -6.14 0.58 -8.92
CA LEU A 202 -6.54 1.78 -9.65
C LEU A 202 -7.64 2.55 -8.93
N ILE A 203 -8.65 1.88 -8.37
CA ILE A 203 -9.68 2.54 -7.56
C ILE A 203 -9.07 3.24 -6.35
N CYS A 204 -8.14 2.57 -5.66
CA CYS A 204 -7.47 3.13 -4.49
C CYS A 204 -6.59 4.33 -4.87
N SER A 205 -5.83 4.24 -5.95
CA SER A 205 -4.92 5.28 -6.42
C SER A 205 -5.64 6.49 -7.00
N CYS A 206 -6.68 6.30 -7.81
CA CYS A 206 -7.52 7.41 -8.26
C CYS A 206 -8.19 8.09 -7.06
N SER A 207 -8.77 7.31 -6.13
CA SER A 207 -9.41 7.88 -4.93
C SER A 207 -8.41 8.67 -4.08
N SER A 208 -7.19 8.17 -3.92
CA SER A 208 -6.12 8.89 -3.21
C SER A 208 -5.77 10.21 -3.90
N ALA A 209 -5.67 10.22 -5.23
CA ALA A 209 -5.39 11.44 -5.98
C ALA A 209 -6.51 12.48 -5.86
N PHE A 210 -7.78 12.07 -5.97
CA PHE A 210 -8.92 12.96 -5.75
C PHE A 210 -8.96 13.50 -4.31
N MET A 211 -8.67 12.65 -3.32
CA MET A 211 -8.59 13.02 -1.92
C MET A 211 -7.46 14.04 -1.69
N ASP A 212 -6.28 13.84 -2.26
CA ASP A 212 -5.17 14.79 -2.11
C ASP A 212 -5.51 16.17 -2.72
N LEU A 213 -6.19 16.21 -3.88
CA LEU A 213 -6.66 17.46 -4.50
C LEU A 213 -7.80 18.13 -3.72
N ALA A 214 -8.75 17.35 -3.21
CA ALA A 214 -9.82 17.86 -2.34
C ALA A 214 -9.24 18.40 -1.03
N ALA A 215 -8.20 17.75 -0.50
CA ALA A 215 -7.47 18.20 0.67
C ALA A 215 -6.70 19.51 0.43
N LYS A 216 -6.36 19.83 -0.82
CA LYS A 216 -5.94 21.18 -1.18
C LYS A 216 -7.10 22.16 -1.23
N GLY A 217 -8.24 21.76 -1.80
CA GLY A 217 -9.43 22.61 -1.93
C GLY A 217 -9.92 23.18 -0.60
N TRP A 218 -10.22 22.33 0.40
CA TRP A 218 -10.67 22.82 1.70
C TRP A 218 -9.60 23.64 2.44
N SER A 219 -8.30 23.34 2.27
CA SER A 219 -7.19 24.09 2.88
C SER A 219 -7.04 25.49 2.28
N SER A 220 -7.36 25.66 1.00
CA SER A 220 -7.38 26.97 0.34
C SER A 220 -8.56 27.82 0.84
N SER A 221 -9.71 27.19 1.13
CA SER A 221 -10.89 27.87 1.66
C SER A 221 -10.71 28.32 3.11
N SER A 222 -9.92 27.62 3.93
CA SER A 222 -9.69 28.02 5.33
C SER A 222 -8.70 29.18 5.48
N LYS A 223 -7.87 29.46 4.46
CA LYS A 223 -6.86 30.53 4.51
C LYS A 223 -7.40 31.93 4.21
N VAL A 224 -8.52 32.04 3.50
CA VAL A 224 -9.22 33.32 3.25
C VAL A 224 -9.59 34.05 4.56
N SER A 225 -9.61 33.34 5.70
CA SER A 225 -9.86 33.89 7.03
C SER A 225 -8.69 34.69 7.65
N GLU A 226 -7.44 34.52 7.20
CA GLU A 226 -6.31 35.30 7.76
C GLU A 226 -6.35 36.79 7.38
N SER A 227 -7.09 37.15 6.33
CA SER A 227 -7.27 38.53 5.87
C SER A 227 -8.22 39.38 6.76
N GLY A 228 -8.64 38.87 7.93
CA GLY A 228 -9.40 39.63 8.93
C GLY A 228 -10.84 39.16 9.20
N GLY A 229 -11.30 38.09 8.55
CA GLY A 229 -12.60 37.47 8.83
C GLY A 229 -12.40 36.14 9.54
N GLY A 230 -12.73 36.06 10.84
CA GLY A 230 -12.47 34.87 11.68
C GLY A 230 -12.93 33.52 11.08
N VAL A 231 -12.53 32.42 11.72
CA VAL A 231 -12.71 31.01 11.29
C VAL A 231 -14.12 30.68 10.75
N SER A 232 -15.14 31.41 11.19
CA SER A 232 -16.53 31.31 10.72
C SER A 232 -16.72 31.57 9.22
N PHE A 233 -15.87 32.39 8.56
CA PHE A 233 -16.04 32.72 7.14
C PHE A 233 -15.56 31.60 6.21
N GLY A 234 -14.45 30.94 6.53
CA GLY A 234 -13.96 29.79 5.76
C GLY A 234 -14.92 28.59 5.76
N LEU A 235 -15.61 28.35 6.88
CA LEU A 235 -16.63 27.31 6.99
C LEU A 235 -17.94 27.65 6.25
N ALA A 236 -18.18 28.92 5.93
CA ALA A 236 -19.33 29.32 5.12
C ALA A 236 -19.12 29.07 3.62
N SER A 237 -17.87 28.85 3.19
CA SER A 237 -17.54 28.65 1.78
C SER A 237 -18.11 27.32 1.25
N PRO A 238 -18.89 27.31 0.16
CA PRO A 238 -19.41 26.07 -0.43
C PRO A 238 -18.26 25.17 -0.96
N THR A 239 -17.13 25.76 -1.33
CA THR A 239 -15.92 25.02 -1.74
C THR A 239 -15.36 24.17 -0.61
N PHE A 240 -15.40 24.68 0.63
CA PHE A 240 -14.96 23.93 1.80
C PHE A 240 -15.79 22.66 1.99
N TRP A 241 -17.12 22.79 2.03
CA TRP A 241 -18.02 21.64 2.23
C TRP A 241 -17.97 20.65 1.07
N THR A 242 -17.83 21.13 -0.17
CA THR A 242 -17.70 20.27 -1.34
C THR A 242 -16.41 19.47 -1.28
N ALA A 243 -15.28 20.12 -0.99
CA ALA A 243 -13.99 19.48 -0.85
C ALA A 243 -13.95 18.49 0.33
N LEU A 244 -14.53 18.84 1.48
CA LEU A 244 -14.67 17.95 2.62
C LEU A 244 -15.53 16.71 2.28
N SER A 245 -16.66 16.91 1.60
CA SER A 245 -17.54 15.81 1.19
C SER A 245 -16.85 14.87 0.21
N LEU A 246 -16.13 15.41 -0.78
CA LEU A 246 -15.33 14.61 -1.71
C LEU A 246 -14.25 13.82 -0.99
N ASN A 247 -13.54 14.44 -0.03
CA ASN A 247 -12.55 13.75 0.80
C ASN A 247 -13.16 12.54 1.53
N VAL A 248 -14.32 12.69 2.17
CA VAL A 248 -14.99 11.60 2.88
C VAL A 248 -15.41 10.48 1.92
N VAL A 249 -16.00 10.83 0.77
CA VAL A 249 -16.42 9.85 -0.24
C VAL A 249 -15.22 9.05 -0.77
N PHE A 250 -14.15 9.74 -1.20
CA PHE A 250 -12.96 9.07 -1.72
C PHE A 250 -12.18 8.31 -0.64
N LEU A 251 -12.18 8.78 0.61
CA LEU A 251 -11.63 8.02 1.73
C LEU A 251 -12.36 6.68 1.92
N ILE A 252 -13.71 6.69 1.88
CA ILE A 252 -14.51 5.47 1.97
C ILE A 252 -14.21 4.53 0.80
N LEU A 253 -14.16 5.04 -0.44
CA LEU A 253 -13.86 4.25 -1.64
C LEU A 253 -12.44 3.65 -1.59
N MET A 254 -11.44 4.44 -1.20
CA MET A 254 -10.06 4.02 -1.03
C MET A 254 -9.96 2.90 0.02
N ARG A 255 -10.61 3.06 1.18
CA ARG A 255 -10.62 2.06 2.25
C ARG A 255 -11.36 0.79 1.86
N TRP A 256 -12.51 0.92 1.21
CA TRP A 256 -13.27 -0.22 0.69
C TRP A 256 -12.45 -1.03 -0.31
N SER A 257 -11.80 -0.35 -1.27
CA SER A 257 -10.94 -1.01 -2.26
C SER A 257 -9.71 -1.66 -1.62
N THR A 258 -9.09 -1.02 -0.63
CA THR A 258 -7.96 -1.60 0.12
C THR A 258 -8.37 -2.88 0.85
N ILE A 259 -9.50 -2.85 1.56
CA ILE A 259 -10.03 -4.03 2.26
C ILE A 259 -10.39 -5.14 1.26
N TYR A 260 -10.98 -4.77 0.12
CA TYR A 260 -11.28 -5.71 -0.95
C TYR A 260 -10.02 -6.35 -1.51
N GLY A 261 -9.02 -5.54 -1.86
CA GLY A 261 -7.71 -5.96 -2.37
C GLY A 261 -7.02 -6.93 -1.43
N CYS A 262 -6.91 -6.58 -0.14
CA CYS A 262 -6.29 -7.44 0.86
C CYS A 262 -7.03 -8.77 1.10
N ARG A 263 -8.35 -8.82 0.87
CA ARG A 263 -9.16 -10.03 1.07
C ARG A 263 -9.23 -10.94 -0.16
N ARG A 264 -9.18 -10.38 -1.36
CA ARG A 264 -9.49 -11.09 -2.62
C ARG A 264 -8.30 -11.21 -3.57
N CYS A 265 -7.23 -10.45 -3.35
CA CYS A 265 -6.04 -10.45 -4.17
C CYS A 265 -4.86 -11.03 -3.39
N ASP A 266 -3.82 -11.43 -4.11
CA ASP A 266 -2.55 -11.74 -3.49
C ASP A 266 -1.98 -10.46 -2.86
N VAL A 267 -1.92 -10.44 -1.53
CA VAL A 267 -1.47 -9.29 -0.73
C VAL A 267 -0.05 -8.89 -1.12
N LEU A 268 0.80 -9.87 -1.45
CA LEU A 268 2.20 -9.66 -1.86
C LEU A 268 2.30 -8.93 -3.20
N MET A 269 1.28 -9.00 -4.04
CA MET A 269 1.21 -8.25 -5.30
C MET A 269 0.46 -6.93 -5.14
N PHE A 270 -0.66 -6.95 -4.41
CA PHE A 270 -1.59 -5.82 -4.30
C PHE A 270 -1.00 -4.62 -3.55
N VAL A 271 -0.44 -4.83 -2.36
CA VAL A 271 0.13 -3.74 -1.52
C VAL A 271 1.23 -2.94 -2.25
N PRO A 272 2.21 -3.58 -2.91
CA PRO A 272 3.21 -2.90 -3.75
C PRO A 272 2.60 -2.06 -4.85
N LEU A 273 1.69 -2.69 -5.63
CA LEU A 273 1.08 -2.09 -6.80
C LEU A 273 0.30 -0.86 -6.36
N ASN A 274 -0.47 -1.01 -5.28
CA ASN A 274 -1.25 0.05 -4.66
C ASN A 274 -0.36 1.22 -4.22
N THR A 275 0.75 0.95 -3.55
CA THR A 275 1.64 2.01 -3.06
C THR A 275 2.27 2.76 -4.23
N THR A 276 2.81 2.04 -5.21
CA THR A 276 3.41 2.61 -6.41
C THR A 276 2.42 3.43 -7.22
N ALA A 277 1.23 2.89 -7.50
CA ALA A 277 0.21 3.57 -8.27
C ALA A 277 -0.34 4.80 -7.51
N ASN A 278 -0.50 4.73 -6.18
CA ASN A 278 -0.90 5.86 -5.35
C ASN A 278 0.12 7.01 -5.48
N ILE A 279 1.41 6.71 -5.36
CA ILE A 279 2.48 7.71 -5.50
C ILE A 279 2.42 8.35 -6.89
N ILE A 280 2.42 7.54 -7.96
CA ILE A 280 2.48 8.03 -9.33
C ILE A 280 1.26 8.89 -9.66
N LEU A 281 0.04 8.40 -9.40
CA LEU A 281 -1.18 9.14 -9.74
C LEU A 281 -1.35 10.39 -8.89
N SER A 282 -0.99 10.36 -7.60
CA SER A 282 -1.11 11.54 -6.74
C SER A 282 -0.08 12.61 -7.08
N VAL A 283 1.18 12.22 -7.33
CA VAL A 283 2.22 13.14 -7.80
C VAL A 283 1.83 13.75 -9.15
N ALA A 284 1.40 12.93 -10.11
CA ALA A 284 0.95 13.42 -11.41
C ALA A 284 -0.24 14.38 -11.28
N SER A 285 -1.17 14.10 -10.36
CA SER A 285 -2.32 14.97 -10.10
C SER A 285 -1.90 16.32 -9.51
N GLY A 286 -0.99 16.35 -8.53
CA GLY A 286 -0.41 17.60 -8.03
C GLY A 286 0.32 18.38 -9.12
N MET A 287 1.17 17.68 -9.90
CA MET A 287 1.91 18.29 -11.01
C MET A 287 0.98 18.91 -12.04
N ILE A 288 0.01 18.16 -12.56
CA ILE A 288 -0.87 18.62 -13.65
C ILE A 288 -1.92 19.62 -13.14
N CYS A 289 -2.69 19.24 -12.11
CA CYS A 289 -3.85 20.04 -11.69
C CYS A 289 -3.45 21.32 -10.96
N LEU A 290 -2.36 21.27 -10.18
CA LEU A 290 -1.90 22.43 -9.40
C LEU A 290 -0.67 23.08 -10.05
N SER A 291 -0.28 22.68 -11.26
CA SER A 291 0.91 23.23 -11.94
C SER A 291 2.19 23.17 -11.09
N GLU A 292 2.31 22.19 -10.18
CA GLU A 292 3.52 22.00 -9.35
C GLU A 292 4.76 21.70 -10.20
N TYR A 293 4.56 21.28 -11.46
CA TYR A 293 5.63 21.03 -12.43
C TYR A 293 6.51 22.26 -12.68
N LYS A 294 5.99 23.48 -12.49
CA LYS A 294 6.75 24.72 -12.67
C LYS A 294 7.81 24.94 -11.60
N SER A 295 7.68 24.25 -10.47
CA SER A 295 8.58 24.41 -9.33
C SER A 295 9.72 23.38 -9.31
N VAL A 296 9.68 22.42 -10.24
CA VAL A 296 10.70 21.38 -10.40
C VAL A 296 12.04 22.01 -10.76
N LYS A 297 13.05 21.80 -9.90
CA LYS A 297 14.42 22.28 -10.12
C LYS A 297 15.15 21.48 -11.20
N SER A 298 14.90 20.17 -11.26
CA SER A 298 15.55 19.28 -12.23
C SER A 298 14.65 18.10 -12.59
N TRP A 299 14.18 18.08 -13.84
CA TRP A 299 13.37 16.97 -14.37
C TRP A 299 14.13 15.64 -14.40
N PRO A 300 15.38 15.56 -14.91
CA PRO A 300 16.13 14.31 -14.87
C PRO A 300 16.34 13.80 -13.44
N GLY A 301 16.64 14.72 -12.50
CA GLY A 301 16.79 14.37 -11.08
C GLY A 301 15.50 13.84 -10.46
N LEU A 302 14.37 14.45 -10.79
CA LEU A 302 13.05 13.98 -10.34
C LEU A 302 12.73 12.58 -10.88
N TRP A 303 13.03 12.33 -12.16
CA TRP A 303 12.84 11.02 -12.79
C TRP A 303 13.75 9.95 -12.17
N THR A 304 15.04 10.23 -11.97
CA THR A 304 15.96 9.27 -11.36
C THR A 304 15.60 9.00 -9.90
N ALA A 305 15.19 10.02 -9.15
CA ALA A 305 14.68 9.88 -7.79
C ALA A 305 13.39 9.02 -7.74
N GLY A 306 12.46 9.26 -8.66
CA GLY A 306 11.26 8.46 -8.82
C GLY A 306 11.57 7.00 -9.13
N LEU A 307 12.46 6.73 -10.09
CA LEU A 307 12.90 5.38 -10.44
C LEU A 307 13.62 4.68 -9.28
N SER A 308 14.50 5.41 -8.56
CA SER A 308 15.18 4.89 -7.37
C SER A 308 14.17 4.48 -6.29
N MET A 309 13.19 5.34 -6.01
CA MET A 309 12.11 5.04 -5.08
C MET A 309 11.32 3.79 -5.51
N LEU A 310 10.89 3.72 -6.78
CA LEU A 310 10.15 2.57 -7.32
C LEU A 310 10.98 1.28 -7.26
N CYS A 311 12.29 1.35 -7.50
CA CYS A 311 13.20 0.22 -7.38
C CYS A 311 13.26 -0.27 -5.93
N GLY A 312 13.40 0.63 -4.95
CA GLY A 312 13.36 0.27 -3.52
C GLY A 312 12.02 -0.38 -3.11
N ILE A 313 10.90 0.16 -3.58
CA ILE A 313 9.56 -0.42 -3.36
C ILE A 313 9.50 -1.82 -3.95
N PHE A 314 10.01 -2.01 -5.17
CA PHE A 314 10.04 -3.32 -5.81
C PHE A 314 10.89 -4.32 -5.03
N MET A 315 12.07 -3.92 -4.52
CA MET A 315 12.93 -4.77 -3.71
C MET A 315 12.24 -5.24 -2.42
N LEU A 316 11.58 -4.32 -1.69
CA LEU A 316 10.81 -4.63 -0.48
C LEU A 316 9.71 -5.67 -0.72
N VAL A 317 9.27 -5.78 -1.96
CA VAL A 317 8.10 -6.52 -2.38
C VAL A 317 8.49 -7.87 -2.96
N THR A 318 9.57 -7.91 -3.75
CA THR A 318 10.11 -9.14 -4.32
C THR A 318 10.98 -9.92 -3.37
N GLY A 319 11.39 -9.33 -2.24
CA GLY A 319 12.22 -9.99 -1.23
C GLY A 319 11.67 -11.39 -0.92
N PRO A 320 12.51 -12.44 -0.95
CA PRO A 320 12.06 -13.81 -0.75
C PRO A 320 11.36 -13.92 0.59
N ALA A 321 10.07 -14.26 0.56
CA ALA A 321 9.38 -14.78 1.73
C ALA A 321 9.79 -16.23 1.89
N GLU A 322 11.07 -16.47 2.20
CA GLU A 322 11.50 -17.79 2.61
C GLU A 322 10.76 -18.11 3.91
N THR A 323 9.70 -18.89 3.76
CA THR A 323 8.99 -19.53 4.84
C THR A 323 10.01 -20.36 5.61
N MET A 324 10.55 -19.79 6.68
CA MET A 324 11.21 -20.53 7.75
C MET A 324 10.16 -21.36 8.50
N ALA A 325 9.46 -22.23 7.77
CA ALA A 325 8.52 -23.20 8.32
C ALA A 325 9.24 -24.33 9.09
N GLY A 326 10.58 -24.34 9.12
CA GLY A 326 11.38 -25.32 9.84
C GLY A 326 12.10 -24.81 11.09
N ALA A 327 12.23 -23.50 11.30
CA ALA A 327 12.87 -22.96 12.49
C ALA A 327 11.80 -22.62 13.52
N GLY A 328 11.54 -23.55 14.44
CA GLY A 328 10.63 -23.40 15.56
C GLY A 328 11.06 -22.29 16.52
N MET A 329 10.92 -21.04 16.11
CA MET A 329 11.09 -19.88 16.97
C MET A 329 9.88 -19.85 17.90
N SER A 330 10.06 -20.53 19.03
CA SER A 330 9.16 -20.58 20.17
C SER A 330 8.96 -19.17 20.72
N CYS A 331 8.05 -18.41 20.11
CA CYS A 331 7.57 -17.14 20.64
C CYS A 331 6.53 -17.38 21.76
N ASN A 332 6.69 -18.47 22.52
CA ASN A 332 5.89 -18.76 23.72
C ASN A 332 6.45 -18.02 24.94
N SER A 333 7.65 -17.42 24.89
CA SER A 333 8.26 -16.83 26.10
C SER A 333 7.61 -15.52 26.59
N TRP A 334 6.76 -14.87 25.78
CA TRP A 334 6.12 -13.59 26.17
C TRP A 334 4.64 -13.73 26.58
N ILE A 335 4.05 -14.93 26.48
CA ILE A 335 2.62 -15.15 26.75
C ILE A 335 2.42 -16.48 27.49
N GLU A 336 3.17 -16.69 28.55
CA GLU A 336 2.80 -17.64 29.59
C GLU A 336 3.13 -16.97 30.92
N SER A 337 2.30 -16.00 31.32
CA SER A 337 2.13 -15.78 32.75
C SER A 337 1.38 -17.00 33.28
N PRO A 338 1.95 -17.75 34.24
CA PRO A 338 1.23 -18.85 34.84
C PRO A 338 -0.02 -18.27 35.52
N ASP A 339 -1.18 -18.80 35.19
CA ASP A 339 -2.35 -18.73 36.06
C ASP A 339 -2.12 -19.74 37.20
N PRO A 340 -1.73 -19.32 38.41
CA PRO A 340 -1.83 -20.21 39.56
C PRO A 340 -3.30 -20.39 39.89
N ALA A 341 -3.71 -21.65 39.98
CA ALA A 341 -4.99 -22.10 40.53
C ALA A 341 -6.23 -21.94 39.62
N LYS A 342 -6.55 -23.05 38.93
CA LYS A 342 -7.88 -23.68 39.05
C LYS A 342 -7.80 -25.17 38.77
N SER A 343 -7.32 -25.89 39.79
CA SER A 343 -7.74 -27.26 40.06
C SER A 343 -9.24 -27.26 40.32
N GLN A 344 -10.06 -27.70 39.37
CA GLN A 344 -11.39 -28.22 39.70
C GLN A 344 -11.82 -29.27 38.70
N SER A 345 -11.55 -30.50 39.10
CA SER A 345 -12.25 -31.72 38.73
C SER A 345 -13.75 -31.51 38.54
N ARG A 346 -14.30 -31.96 37.41
CA ARG A 346 -15.69 -32.40 37.35
C ARG A 346 -15.85 -33.61 36.42
N PRO A 347 -16.71 -34.58 36.80
CA PRO A 347 -16.64 -35.94 36.32
C PRO A 347 -17.47 -36.16 35.07
N GLU A 348 -17.19 -37.31 34.46
CA GLU A 348 -17.94 -37.96 33.40
C GLU A 348 -19.45 -37.96 33.68
N THR A 349 -20.24 -37.60 32.67
CA THR A 349 -21.63 -38.05 32.56
C THR A 349 -21.83 -38.60 31.16
N GLN A 350 -21.75 -39.92 31.10
CA GLN A 350 -21.99 -40.78 29.97
C GLN A 350 -23.51 -40.91 29.78
N THR A 351 -24.09 -40.23 28.77
CA THR A 351 -25.47 -40.48 28.35
C THR A 351 -25.50 -41.05 26.94
N ARG A 352 -25.61 -42.37 26.92
CA ARG A 352 -25.98 -43.24 25.80
C ARG A 352 -27.43 -42.96 25.39
N ARG A 353 -27.69 -42.66 24.12
CA ARG A 353 -28.98 -42.97 23.48
C ARG A 353 -28.81 -43.36 22.01
N THR A 354 -29.36 -44.53 21.73
CA THR A 354 -29.43 -45.35 20.53
C THR A 354 -30.58 -44.93 19.59
N LEU A 355 -30.35 -45.13 18.27
CA LEU A 355 -31.26 -45.55 17.16
C LEU A 355 -32.55 -44.74 16.93
N SER A 356 -32.97 -44.38 15.71
CA SER A 356 -33.22 -45.23 14.53
C SER A 356 -33.54 -44.37 13.26
N PRO A 357 -33.54 -44.94 12.03
CA PRO A 357 -33.71 -44.26 10.73
C PRO A 357 -35.13 -44.41 10.12
N ALA A 358 -35.28 -43.94 8.86
CA ALA A 358 -36.45 -43.92 7.94
C ALA A 358 -37.10 -42.49 7.84
N ASP A 359 -37.43 -41.89 6.68
CA ASP A 359 -37.98 -42.41 5.43
C ASP A 359 -37.96 -41.38 4.25
N LEU A 360 -37.87 -41.92 3.01
CA LEU A 360 -38.59 -41.62 1.75
C LEU A 360 -38.53 -40.24 1.01
N SER A 361 -38.05 -40.33 -0.25
CA SER A 361 -38.26 -39.51 -1.49
C SER A 361 -39.76 -39.36 -1.91
N PRO A 362 -40.21 -38.72 -3.05
CA PRO A 362 -39.49 -38.26 -4.26
C PRO A 362 -39.97 -36.96 -5.01
N ALA A 363 -39.14 -36.57 -6.00
CA ALA A 363 -39.38 -35.98 -7.33
C ALA A 363 -40.53 -34.98 -7.64
N THR A 364 -40.17 -33.84 -8.28
CA THR A 364 -40.80 -33.37 -9.54
C THR A 364 -40.00 -32.23 -10.20
N SER A 365 -39.69 -32.39 -11.50
CA SER A 365 -39.40 -31.31 -12.47
C SER A 365 -40.74 -30.88 -13.14
N PRO A 366 -40.88 -29.77 -13.92
CA PRO A 366 -40.20 -29.60 -15.22
C PRO A 366 -39.85 -28.15 -15.69
N ALA A 367 -38.94 -28.12 -16.67
CA ALA A 367 -38.85 -27.29 -17.89
C ALA A 367 -39.10 -25.76 -17.86
N SER A 368 -38.10 -25.00 -18.34
CA SER A 368 -38.35 -23.88 -19.26
C SER A 368 -37.15 -23.60 -20.20
N SER A 369 -37.48 -23.60 -21.48
CA SER A 369 -36.74 -23.14 -22.66
C SER A 369 -36.46 -21.64 -22.69
N HIS A 370 -35.30 -21.20 -23.23
CA HIS A 370 -35.22 -20.30 -24.40
C HIS A 370 -33.78 -19.81 -24.72
N ASP A 371 -33.55 -19.71 -26.04
CA ASP A 371 -32.67 -18.81 -26.80
C ASP A 371 -31.14 -18.93 -26.81
N ARG A 372 -30.68 -19.56 -27.90
CA ARG A 372 -29.37 -19.36 -28.54
C ARG A 372 -29.35 -18.01 -29.27
N VAL A 373 -28.45 -17.13 -28.87
CA VAL A 373 -28.04 -15.93 -29.63
C VAL A 373 -26.70 -16.19 -30.30
N ILE A 374 -26.66 -15.95 -31.61
CA ILE A 374 -25.50 -16.06 -32.52
C ILE A 374 -24.50 -14.92 -32.19
N PRO A 375 -23.18 -15.17 -32.02
CA PRO A 375 -22.21 -14.10 -31.98
C PRO A 375 -21.79 -13.67 -33.39
N ARG A 376 -21.87 -12.36 -33.61
CA ARG A 376 -21.49 -11.63 -34.82
C ARG A 376 -19.98 -11.37 -34.79
N GLU A 377 -19.26 -11.89 -35.77
CA GLU A 377 -17.85 -11.60 -36.01
C GLU A 377 -17.65 -10.10 -36.29
N ARG A 378 -16.75 -9.46 -35.54
CA ARG A 378 -16.13 -8.18 -35.91
C ARG A 378 -14.62 -8.26 -35.71
N SER A 379 -13.93 -8.15 -36.84
CA SER A 379 -12.58 -7.58 -37.05
C SER A 379 -11.49 -7.96 -36.03
N VAL A 380 -10.86 -9.11 -36.29
CA VAL A 380 -9.74 -9.73 -35.55
C VAL A 380 -8.38 -8.99 -35.72
N VAL A 381 -8.28 -7.98 -36.59
CA VAL A 381 -6.98 -7.47 -37.03
C VAL A 381 -6.47 -6.28 -36.20
N GLU A 382 -7.32 -5.33 -35.77
CA GLU A 382 -6.86 -4.18 -34.96
C GLU A 382 -6.76 -4.47 -33.45
N GLN A 383 -7.51 -5.47 -32.96
CA GLN A 383 -7.46 -5.87 -31.54
C GLN A 383 -6.19 -6.68 -31.20
N SER A 384 -5.45 -7.14 -32.21
CA SER A 384 -4.25 -7.97 -32.04
C SER A 384 -3.00 -7.15 -31.69
N GLU A 385 -2.86 -5.93 -32.21
CA GLU A 385 -1.65 -5.11 -31.99
C GLU A 385 -1.63 -4.41 -30.62
N GLU A 386 -2.77 -3.93 -30.12
CA GLU A 386 -2.86 -3.36 -28.76
C GLU A 386 -2.71 -4.45 -27.68
N ASP A 387 -3.22 -5.65 -27.94
CA ASP A 387 -3.06 -6.81 -27.05
C ASP A 387 -1.59 -7.30 -27.04
N LEU A 388 -0.86 -7.19 -28.15
CA LEU A 388 0.58 -7.48 -28.23
C LEU A 388 1.45 -6.48 -27.45
N ARG A 389 1.17 -5.17 -27.53
CA ARG A 389 1.91 -4.15 -26.74
C ARG A 389 1.62 -4.20 -25.25
N SER A 390 0.36 -4.47 -24.87
CA SER A 390 -0.04 -4.69 -23.48
C SER A 390 0.57 -5.99 -22.91
N LYS A 391 0.61 -7.05 -23.71
CA LYS A 391 1.31 -8.30 -23.33
C LYS A 391 2.81 -8.09 -23.20
N ALA A 392 3.45 -7.26 -24.02
CA ALA A 392 4.90 -7.03 -23.96
C ALA A 392 5.38 -6.37 -22.65
N SER A 393 4.65 -5.36 -22.16
CA SER A 393 4.98 -4.70 -20.88
C SER A 393 4.68 -5.59 -19.67
N ALA A 394 3.60 -6.36 -19.71
CA ALA A 394 3.30 -7.39 -18.72
C ALA A 394 4.30 -8.56 -18.77
N LEU A 395 4.78 -8.93 -19.96
CA LEU A 395 5.81 -9.95 -20.18
C LEU A 395 7.16 -9.53 -19.62
N GLY A 396 7.54 -8.25 -19.73
CA GLY A 396 8.76 -7.73 -19.10
C GLY A 396 8.75 -7.91 -17.58
N PHE A 397 7.63 -7.55 -16.95
CA PHE A 397 7.45 -7.72 -15.50
C PHE A 397 7.42 -9.21 -15.09
N VAL A 398 6.79 -10.07 -15.90
CA VAL A 398 6.76 -11.53 -15.68
C VAL A 398 8.13 -12.16 -15.89
N TYR A 399 8.90 -11.72 -16.89
CA TYR A 399 10.22 -12.24 -17.20
C TYR A 399 11.21 -11.93 -16.09
N LEU A 400 11.20 -10.68 -15.58
CA LEU A 400 11.96 -10.29 -14.40
C LEU A 400 11.59 -11.10 -13.15
N ASN A 401 10.29 -11.28 -12.87
CA ASN A 401 9.84 -12.06 -11.71
C ASN A 401 10.21 -13.56 -11.84
N ARG A 402 10.22 -14.08 -13.07
CA ARG A 402 10.62 -15.47 -13.36
C ARG A 402 12.14 -15.67 -13.26
N ILE A 403 12.94 -14.69 -13.68
CA ILE A 403 14.39 -14.67 -13.48
C ILE A 403 14.70 -14.62 -11.99
N HIS A 404 14.06 -13.73 -11.22
CA HIS A 404 14.26 -13.66 -9.78
C HIS A 404 13.89 -14.97 -9.07
N ARG A 405 12.77 -15.62 -9.43
CA ARG A 405 12.42 -16.93 -8.88
C ARG A 405 13.43 -18.02 -9.24
N ARG A 406 13.99 -18.01 -10.45
CA ARG A 406 15.05 -18.95 -10.85
C ARG A 406 16.35 -18.69 -10.11
N ALA A 407 16.74 -17.42 -9.96
CA ALA A 407 17.91 -17.03 -9.18
C ALA A 407 17.76 -17.40 -7.70
N ALA A 408 16.57 -17.20 -7.11
CA ALA A 408 16.29 -17.60 -5.73
C ALA A 408 16.38 -19.12 -5.54
N ARG A 409 15.83 -19.92 -6.47
CA ARG A 409 15.97 -21.39 -6.42
C ARG A 409 17.41 -21.85 -6.55
N ALA A 410 18.15 -21.30 -7.52
CA ALA A 410 19.55 -21.62 -7.70
C ALA A 410 20.37 -21.29 -6.45
N ARG A 411 20.05 -20.17 -5.78
CA ARG A 411 20.69 -19.79 -4.52
C ARG A 411 20.36 -20.76 -3.38
N SER A 412 19.10 -21.17 -3.23
CA SER A 412 18.71 -22.16 -2.23
C SER A 412 19.33 -23.53 -2.47
N GLU A 413 19.51 -23.93 -3.74
CA GLU A 413 20.20 -25.18 -4.11
C GLU A 413 21.69 -25.11 -3.76
N ILE A 414 22.36 -23.98 -4.05
CA ILE A 414 23.77 -23.77 -3.68
C ILE A 414 23.94 -23.77 -2.17
N GLU A 415 23.07 -23.08 -1.42
CA GLU A 415 23.13 -23.05 0.05
C GLU A 415 22.86 -24.43 0.66
N GLY A 416 21.93 -25.20 0.09
CA GLY A 416 21.69 -26.61 0.45
C GLY A 416 22.92 -27.49 0.25
N CYS A 417 23.53 -27.45 -0.94
CA CYS A 417 24.75 -28.20 -1.23
C CYS A 417 25.94 -27.75 -0.36
N LEU A 418 26.04 -26.47 -0.01
CA LEU A 418 27.09 -25.98 0.88
C LEU A 418 26.91 -26.50 2.31
N ALA A 419 25.67 -26.54 2.79
CA ALA A 419 25.35 -27.08 4.12
C ALA A 419 25.62 -28.59 4.20
N GLU A 420 25.28 -29.35 3.16
CA GLU A 420 25.54 -30.79 3.06
C GLU A 420 27.05 -31.08 3.07
N ASN A 421 27.84 -30.38 2.23
CA ASN A 421 29.30 -30.52 2.23
C ASN A 421 29.97 -30.16 3.57
N LEU A 422 29.41 -29.19 4.31
CA LEU A 422 29.91 -28.83 5.65
C LEU A 422 29.55 -29.89 6.70
N SER A 423 28.42 -30.59 6.53
CA SER A 423 28.03 -31.72 7.38
C SER A 423 28.98 -32.90 7.17
N ASP A 424 29.24 -33.28 5.92
CA ASP A 424 30.13 -34.40 5.57
C ASP A 424 31.57 -34.16 6.06
N ARG A 425 32.05 -32.91 5.99
CA ARG A 425 33.35 -32.54 6.56
C ARG A 425 33.43 -32.67 8.08
N ARG A 426 32.31 -32.48 8.80
CA ARG A 426 32.29 -32.69 10.26
C ARG A 426 32.27 -34.16 10.63
N GLU A 427 31.55 -35.00 9.89
CA GLU A 427 31.54 -36.46 10.13
C GLU A 427 32.89 -37.12 9.83
N THR A 428 33.54 -36.69 8.74
CA THR A 428 34.89 -37.18 8.39
C THR A 428 35.97 -36.69 9.34
N ALA A 429 35.84 -35.48 9.91
CA ALA A 429 36.74 -34.99 10.95
C ALA A 429 36.55 -35.71 12.30
N GLY A 430 35.34 -36.20 12.60
CA GLY A 430 35.03 -36.91 13.85
C GLY A 430 35.47 -38.38 13.88
N THR A 431 35.77 -38.97 12.73
CA THR A 431 36.20 -40.38 12.60
C THR A 431 37.71 -40.55 12.47
N GLY A 432 38.48 -39.46 12.59
CA GLY A 432 39.93 -39.50 12.74
C GLY A 432 40.32 -40.21 14.03
N SER A 433 40.67 -41.50 13.89
CA SER A 433 41.25 -42.36 14.91
C SER A 433 42.30 -41.62 15.75
N ALA A 434 42.14 -41.68 17.07
CA ALA A 434 43.08 -41.15 18.03
C ALA A 434 44.52 -41.61 17.66
N PRO A 435 45.50 -40.70 17.59
CA PRO A 435 46.88 -41.07 17.36
C PRO A 435 47.34 -41.94 18.53
N THR A 436 47.70 -43.19 18.23
CA THR A 436 48.26 -44.14 19.19
C THR A 436 49.50 -43.52 19.82
N GLU A 437 49.45 -43.25 21.12
CA GLU A 437 50.61 -42.80 21.91
C GLU A 437 51.74 -43.83 21.80
N PRO A 438 52.98 -43.42 21.47
CA PRO A 438 54.13 -44.30 21.59
C PRO A 438 54.45 -44.48 23.09
N GLN A 439 54.31 -45.71 23.60
CA GLN A 439 54.74 -46.08 24.96
C GLN A 439 56.27 -46.05 25.10
N PRO A 440 56.81 -45.44 26.17
CA PRO A 440 58.05 -45.84 26.81
C PRO A 440 57.83 -46.82 27.97
#